data_AF-A0AAD6J0E1-F1
#
_entry.id   AF-A0AAD6J0E1-F1
#
_cell.length_a   1.000
_cell.length_b   1.000
_cell.length_c   1.000
_cell.angle_alpha   90.00
_cell.angle_beta   90.00
_cell.angle_gamma   90.00
#
_symmetry.space_group_name_H-M   'P 1'
#
loop_
_entity.id
_entity.type
_entity.pdbx_description
1 polymer ?
#
loop_
_entity_poly.entity_id
_entity_poly.type
_entity_poly.pdbx_seq_one_letter_code
_entity_poly.pdbx_strand_id
1 'polypeptide(L)'
;MVGIAGGVSALPEYDIRLGDVVVSVPVPGFGGVLQYNFGKTVQEGRLVQTGVLNKLPNQFLMIVAEFRAESLLLQQNREVNDIITETLKHGAAPQVFARPSSDSDRLF
;
A
#
# COMPACT_ATOMS: atom_id res chain seq x y z
N MET A 1 0.47 -9.08 3.23
CA MET A 1 1.02 -8.57 4.52
C MET A 1 0.30 -7.27 4.82
N VAL A 2 -0.12 -7.06 6.07
CA VAL A 2 -0.58 -5.76 6.59
C VAL A 2 0.17 -5.52 7.89
N GLY A 3 0.58 -4.29 8.14
CA GLY A 3 1.35 -3.94 9.34
C GLY A 3 1.65 -2.45 9.39
N ILE A 4 2.30 -2.03 10.46
CA ILE A 4 2.82 -0.68 10.62
C ILE A 4 4.32 -0.65 10.30
N ALA A 5 4.80 0.45 9.74
CA ALA A 5 6.20 0.63 9.41
C ALA A 5 6.63 2.09 9.64
N GLY A 6 7.93 2.30 9.86
CA GLY A 6 8.53 3.63 9.80
C GLY A 6 8.76 4.05 8.34
N GLY A 7 8.50 5.32 8.04
CA GLY A 7 8.80 5.92 6.74
C GLY A 7 10.12 6.70 6.77
N VAL A 8 10.88 6.64 5.68
CA VAL A 8 12.04 7.52 5.46
C VAL A 8 11.65 8.54 4.40
N SER A 9 11.47 9.79 4.81
CA SER A 9 11.11 10.89 3.91
C SER A 9 12.35 11.45 3.21
N ALA A 10 12.24 11.71 1.91
CA ALA A 10 13.30 12.27 1.08
C ALA A 10 12.73 13.43 0.26
N LEU A 11 12.44 14.53 0.95
CA LEU A 11 11.82 15.71 0.36
C LEU A 11 12.72 16.37 -0.69
N PRO A 12 12.13 16.90 -1.79
CA PRO A 12 10.69 16.94 -2.08
C PRO A 12 10.16 15.71 -2.83
N GLU A 13 11.02 14.77 -3.23
CA GLU A 13 10.67 13.69 -4.16
C GLU A 13 9.79 12.61 -3.50
N TYR A 14 10.02 12.33 -2.20
CA TYR A 14 9.26 11.34 -1.44
C TYR A 14 8.78 11.95 -0.11
N ASP A 15 7.60 12.58 -0.14
CA ASP A 15 6.92 13.15 1.03
C ASP A 15 6.07 12.07 1.75
N ILE A 16 6.73 11.22 2.55
CA ILE A 16 6.07 10.21 3.37
C ILE A 16 5.81 10.78 4.77
N ARG A 17 4.56 10.75 5.23
CA ARG A 17 4.10 11.32 6.51
C ARG A 17 3.45 10.29 7.42
N LEU A 18 3.37 10.63 8.71
CA LEU A 18 2.64 9.81 9.68
C LEU A 18 1.16 9.76 9.30
N GLY A 19 0.62 8.54 9.22
CA GLY A 19 -0.76 8.27 8.82
C GLY A 19 -0.92 7.88 7.35
N ASP A 20 0.12 8.01 6.53
CA ASP A 20 0.06 7.57 5.13
C ASP A 20 -0.08 6.05 5.04
N VAL A 21 -0.93 5.60 4.12
CA VAL A 21 -1.10 4.18 3.78
C VAL A 21 -0.29 3.88 2.54
N VAL A 22 0.68 2.96 2.66
CA VAL A 22 1.52 2.52 1.56
C VAL A 22 1.07 1.16 1.07
N VAL A 23 0.79 1.05 -0.23
CA VAL A 23 0.43 -0.22 -0.89
C VAL A 23 1.58 -0.64 -1.79
N SER A 24 2.16 -1.81 -1.50
CA SER A 24 3.24 -2.37 -2.33
C SER A 24 2.74 -2.79 -3.71
N VAL A 25 3.47 -2.42 -4.75
CA VAL A 25 3.21 -2.88 -6.12
C VAL A 25 4.30 -3.87 -6.53
N PRO A 26 3.96 -5.13 -6.84
CA PRO A 26 4.94 -6.12 -7.28
C PRO A 26 5.52 -5.73 -8.65
N VAL A 27 6.80 -6.04 -8.83
CA VAL A 27 7.55 -5.87 -10.09
C VAL A 27 8.19 -7.21 -10.47
N PRO A 28 8.64 -7.43 -11.72
CA PRO A 28 9.27 -8.69 -12.10
C PRO A 28 10.41 -9.07 -11.13
N GLY A 29 10.34 -10.28 -10.56
CA GLY A 29 11.30 -10.78 -9.57
C GLY A 29 11.01 -10.41 -8.11
N PHE A 30 10.05 -9.52 -7.81
CA PHE A 30 9.77 -9.05 -6.45
C PHE A 30 8.27 -9.02 -6.11
N GLY A 31 7.91 -9.56 -4.95
CA GLY A 31 6.52 -9.61 -4.45
C GLY A 31 5.91 -8.27 -4.01
N GLY A 32 6.62 -7.16 -4.21
CA GLY A 32 6.23 -5.79 -3.82
C GLY A 32 6.82 -5.32 -2.49
N VAL A 33 7.20 -6.24 -1.61
CA VAL A 33 7.94 -5.93 -0.38
C VAL A 33 9.25 -6.71 -0.38
N LEU A 34 10.35 -5.99 -0.20
CA LEU A 34 11.67 -6.58 0.01
C LEU A 34 11.93 -6.65 1.52
N GLN A 35 11.97 -7.87 2.04
CA GLN A 35 12.24 -8.08 3.45
C GLN A 35 13.75 -8.16 3.69
N TYR A 36 14.30 -7.10 4.31
CA TYR A 36 15.74 -6.89 4.46
C TYR A 36 16.43 -7.99 5.29
N ASN A 37 15.75 -8.57 6.27
CA ASN A 37 16.31 -9.64 7.12
C ASN A 37 16.29 -11.04 6.47
N PHE A 38 15.78 -11.18 5.23
CA PHE A 38 15.97 -12.39 4.42
C PHE A 38 17.18 -12.30 3.49
N GLY A 39 18.13 -11.41 3.77
CA GLY A 39 19.42 -11.38 3.11
C GLY A 39 20.37 -12.44 3.68
N LYS A 40 21.04 -13.21 2.83
CA LYS A 40 22.34 -13.81 3.19
C LYS A 40 23.43 -12.98 2.53
N THR A 41 24.44 -12.59 3.31
CA THR A 41 25.65 -11.97 2.77
C THR A 41 26.52 -13.07 2.19
N VAL A 42 26.68 -13.10 0.87
CA VAL A 42 27.62 -14.00 0.20
C VAL A 42 29.01 -13.34 0.13
N GLN A 43 29.99 -14.04 -0.45
CA GLN A 43 31.34 -13.49 -0.67
C GLN A 43 31.27 -12.10 -1.31
N GLU A 44 32.22 -11.24 -0.93
CA GLU A 44 32.30 -9.83 -1.37
C GLU A 44 31.20 -8.90 -0.82
N GLY A 45 30.47 -9.30 0.22
CA GLY A 45 29.48 -8.43 0.87
C GLY A 45 28.17 -8.28 0.10
N ARG A 46 27.94 -9.12 -0.92
CA ARG A 46 26.72 -9.09 -1.74
C ARG A 46 25.55 -9.66 -0.96
N LEU A 47 24.46 -8.90 -0.88
CA LEU A 47 23.20 -9.36 -0.29
C LEU A 47 22.43 -10.19 -1.33
N VAL A 48 22.13 -11.44 -0.99
CA VAL A 48 21.23 -12.30 -1.77
C VAL A 48 19.92 -12.44 -1.04
N GLN A 49 18.83 -12.04 -1.70
CA GLN A 49 17.48 -12.26 -1.19
C GLN A 49 17.17 -13.76 -1.16
N THR A 50 16.82 -14.29 0.01
CA THR A 50 16.56 -15.73 0.19
C THR A 50 15.07 -16.08 0.28
N GLY A 51 14.19 -15.07 0.23
CA GLY A 51 12.75 -15.28 0.31
C GLY A 51 11.97 -14.09 -0.25
N VAL A 52 10.72 -14.36 -0.64
CA VAL A 52 9.76 -13.36 -1.10
C VAL A 52 8.51 -13.46 -0.25
N LEU A 53 7.90 -12.31 0.06
CA LEU A 53 6.56 -12.31 0.64
C LEU A 53 5.51 -12.60 -0.43
N ASN A 54 4.37 -13.13 -0.01
CA ASN A 54 3.23 -13.34 -0.90
C ASN A 54 2.83 -12.01 -1.55
N LYS A 55 2.76 -12.02 -2.88
CA LYS A 55 2.22 -10.91 -3.66
C LYS A 55 0.75 -10.68 -3.33
N LEU A 56 0.28 -9.45 -3.54
CA LEU A 56 -1.13 -9.12 -3.44
C LEU A 56 -1.95 -9.99 -4.43
N PRO A 57 -3.13 -10.51 -4.04
CA PRO A 57 -4.00 -11.24 -4.96
C PRO A 57 -4.33 -10.42 -6.22
N ASN A 58 -4.51 -11.10 -7.36
CA ASN A 58 -4.67 -10.45 -8.67
C ASN A 58 -5.84 -9.43 -8.71
N GLN A 59 -6.92 -9.69 -7.97
CA GLN A 59 -8.06 -8.76 -7.88
C GLN A 59 -7.64 -7.39 -7.35
N PHE A 60 -6.81 -7.36 -6.30
CA PHE A 60 -6.29 -6.10 -5.76
C PHE A 60 -5.27 -5.45 -6.68
N LEU A 61 -4.44 -6.24 -7.38
CA LEU A 61 -3.50 -5.70 -8.36
C LEU A 61 -4.21 -5.00 -9.51
N MET A 62 -5.35 -5.53 -9.95
CA MET A 62 -6.20 -4.92 -10.96
C MET A 62 -6.73 -3.56 -10.49
N ILE A 63 -7.25 -3.49 -9.26
CA ILE A 63 -7.74 -2.23 -8.67
C ILE A 63 -6.60 -1.19 -8.57
N VAL A 64 -5.40 -1.60 -8.15
CA VAL A 64 -4.24 -0.68 -8.10
C VAL A 64 -3.85 -0.19 -9.49
N ALA A 65 -3.93 -1.04 -10.51
CA ALA A 65 -3.64 -0.67 -11.88
C ALA A 65 -4.68 0.32 -12.43
N GLU A 66 -5.97 0.08 -12.16
CA GLU A 66 -7.09 0.96 -12.48
C GLU A 66 -6.93 2.32 -11.81
N PHE A 67 -6.70 2.34 -10.50
CA PHE A 67 -6.49 3.58 -9.74
C PHE A 67 -5.31 4.41 -10.26
N ARG A 68 -4.21 3.75 -10.64
CA ARG A 68 -3.06 4.43 -11.27
C ARG A 68 -3.42 5.01 -12.62
N ALA A 69 -4.12 4.25 -13.47
CA ALA A 69 -4.56 4.71 -14.78
C ALA A 69 -5.48 5.94 -14.63
N GLU A 70 -6.44 5.90 -13.72
CA GLU A 70 -7.32 7.04 -13.41
C GLU A 70 -6.54 8.24 -12.89
N SER A 71 -5.59 8.06 -11.97
CA SER A 71 -4.77 9.16 -11.45
C SER A 71 -3.96 9.86 -12.55
N LEU A 72 -3.46 9.08 -13.51
CA LEU A 72 -2.65 9.57 -14.63
C LEU A 72 -3.51 10.25 -15.71
N LEU A 73 -4.73 9.74 -15.94
CA LEU A 73 -5.63 10.23 -16.97
C LEU A 73 -6.47 11.43 -16.52
N LEU A 74 -6.92 11.46 -15.26
CA LEU A 74 -7.98 12.37 -14.84
C LEU A 74 -7.49 13.56 -14.01
N GLN A 75 -6.25 13.59 -13.50
CA GLN A 75 -5.86 14.54 -12.43
C GLN A 75 -6.90 14.61 -11.28
N GLN A 76 -7.76 13.58 -11.15
CA GLN A 76 -8.91 13.49 -10.24
C GLN A 76 -8.57 12.76 -8.94
N ASN A 77 -7.32 12.89 -8.46
CA ASN A 77 -7.03 12.62 -7.05
C ASN A 77 -7.86 13.52 -6.10
N ARG A 78 -8.63 14.48 -6.64
CA ARG A 78 -9.65 15.22 -5.90
C ARG A 78 -10.74 14.33 -5.33
N GLU A 79 -11.30 13.35 -6.04
CA GLU A 79 -12.47 12.62 -5.50
C GLU A 79 -12.15 11.84 -4.21
N VAL A 80 -11.01 11.14 -4.16
CA VAL A 80 -10.59 10.43 -2.94
C VAL A 80 -10.19 11.40 -1.84
N ASN A 81 -9.43 12.46 -2.15
CA ASN A 81 -9.06 13.47 -1.15
C ASN A 81 -10.27 14.23 -0.61
N ASP A 82 -11.27 14.49 -1.45
CA ASP A 82 -12.52 15.15 -1.07
C ASP A 82 -13.32 14.22 -0.16
N ILE A 83 -13.45 12.93 -0.49
CA ILE A 83 -14.09 11.93 0.38
C ILE A 83 -13.36 11.84 1.73
N ILE A 84 -12.03 11.77 1.74
CA ILE A 84 -11.23 11.73 2.97
C ILE A 84 -11.44 13.01 3.78
N THR A 85 -11.36 14.17 3.12
CA THR A 85 -11.51 15.48 3.76
C THR A 85 -12.90 15.64 4.38
N GLU A 86 -13.95 15.28 3.66
CA GLU A 86 -15.33 15.32 4.15
C GLU A 86 -15.57 14.31 5.29
N THR A 87 -14.98 13.12 5.19
CA THR A 87 -15.02 12.12 6.27
C THR A 87 -14.34 12.62 7.54
N LEU A 88 -13.16 13.24 7.40
CA LEU A 88 -12.41 13.80 8.54
C LEU A 88 -13.15 14.98 9.18
N LYS A 89 -13.81 15.83 8.39
CA LYS A 89 -14.63 16.95 8.89
C LYS A 89 -15.86 16.49 9.66
N HIS A 90 -16.56 15.50 9.15
CA HIS A 90 -17.86 15.06 9.69
C HIS A 90 -17.75 13.88 10.68
N GLY A 91 -16.57 13.26 10.78
CA GLY A 91 -16.32 12.10 11.66
C GLY A 91 -17.02 10.82 11.22
N ALA A 92 -17.59 10.78 10.01
CA ALA A 92 -18.31 9.65 9.48
C ALA A 92 -17.97 9.43 8.01
N ALA A 93 -17.53 8.22 7.68
CA ALA A 93 -17.32 7.81 6.30
C ALA A 93 -18.66 7.54 5.61
N PRO A 94 -18.78 7.75 4.29
CA PRO A 94 -19.94 7.32 3.53
C PRO A 94 -20.30 5.86 3.82
N GLN A 95 -21.59 5.52 3.84
CA GLN A 95 -22.09 4.17 4.18
C GLN A 95 -21.44 3.06 3.36
N VAL A 96 -21.08 3.34 2.10
CA VAL A 96 -20.39 2.40 1.19
C VAL A 96 -18.97 2.04 1.67
N PHE A 97 -18.33 2.91 2.46
CA PHE A 97 -17.02 2.68 3.08
C PHE A 97 -17.13 2.34 4.57
N ALA A 98 -18.36 2.12 5.08
CA ALA A 98 -18.55 1.74 6.47
C ALA A 98 -17.93 0.35 6.72
N ARG A 99 -17.49 0.13 7.97
CA ARG A 99 -17.02 -1.19 8.41
C ARG A 99 -18.11 -2.22 8.12
N PRO A 100 -17.80 -3.34 7.44
CA PRO A 100 -18.72 -4.46 7.28
C PRO A 100 -19.24 -5.00 8.62
N SER A 101 -20.32 -5.78 8.61
CA SER A 101 -20.88 -6.39 9.82
C SER A 101 -19.83 -7.22 10.57
N SER A 102 -19.91 -7.29 11.90
CA SER A 102 -19.02 -8.12 12.72
C SER A 102 -18.96 -9.57 12.26
N ASP A 103 -20.07 -10.09 11.74
CA ASP A 103 -20.21 -11.48 11.28
C ASP A 103 -19.43 -11.76 9.98
N SER A 104 -18.94 -10.72 9.31
CA SER A 104 -18.05 -10.82 8.14
C SER A 104 -16.56 -10.90 8.51
N ASP A 105 -16.22 -10.67 9.78
CA ASP A 105 -14.85 -10.71 10.28
C ASP A 105 -14.37 -12.17 10.38
N ARG A 106 -13.54 -12.58 9.43
CA ARG A 106 -12.96 -13.93 9.38
C ARG A 106 -11.55 -13.90 9.95
N LEU A 107 -11.42 -14.31 11.21
CA LEU A 107 -10.13 -14.62 11.80
C LEU A 107 -9.64 -15.97 11.26
N PHE A 108 -8.40 -15.99 10.77
CA PHE A 108 -7.69 -17.17 10.27
C PHE A 108 -6.78 -17.78 11.34
#